data_AF-A0AAE4B7D3-F1
#
_entry.id   AF-A0AAE4B7D3-F1
#
_cell.length_a   1.000
_cell.length_b   1.000
_cell.length_c   1.000
_cell.angle_alpha   90.00
_cell.angle_beta   90.00
_cell.angle_gamma   90.00
#
_symmetry.space_group_name_H-M   'P 1'
#
loop_
_entity.id
_entity.type
_entity.pdbx_description
1 polymer ?
#
loop_
_entity_poly.entity_id
_entity_poly.type
_entity_poly.pdbx_seq_one_letter_code
_entity_poly.pdbx_strand_id
1 'polypeptide(L)'
;MKKSTLKKAVLSIAFSATMLFSMNTASAAPLEWVRDAYPDQWDYVLIKQNGVSYTQVWTSSNSYFLVKCEVLSNGKCFVSK
;
A
#
# COMPACT_ATOMS: atom_id res chain seq x y z
N MET A 1 -49.52 26.01 16.36
CA MET A 1 -48.99 24.82 15.65
C MET A 1 -48.05 25.29 14.55
N LYS A 2 -46.72 25.30 14.78
CA LYS A 2 -45.72 25.70 13.77
C LYS A 2 -45.26 24.43 13.03
N LYS A 3 -45.66 24.27 11.76
CA LYS A 3 -45.14 23.22 10.87
C LYS A 3 -43.79 23.70 10.33
N SER A 4 -42.70 23.10 10.80
CA SER A 4 -41.37 23.33 10.22
C SER A 4 -41.23 22.57 8.90
N THR A 5 -41.06 23.32 7.82
CA THR A 5 -40.69 22.82 6.50
C THR A 5 -39.24 22.33 6.55
N LEU A 6 -39.06 21.00 6.62
CA LEU A 6 -37.74 20.36 6.53
C LEU A 6 -37.11 20.65 5.17
N LYS A 7 -36.01 21.42 5.20
CA LYS A 7 -35.14 21.73 4.08
C LYS A 7 -34.50 20.44 3.55
N LYS A 8 -34.82 20.04 2.33
CA LYS A 8 -34.03 19.06 1.56
C LYS A 8 -32.79 19.78 1.02
N ALA A 9 -31.72 19.81 1.81
CA ALA A 9 -30.40 20.19 1.32
C ALA A 9 -29.80 18.96 0.61
N VAL A 10 -29.74 19.05 -0.71
CA VAL A 10 -29.11 18.07 -1.60
C VAL A 10 -27.64 17.94 -1.22
N LEU A 11 -27.25 16.77 -0.71
CA LEU A 11 -25.85 16.39 -0.50
C LEU A 11 -25.17 16.25 -1.86
N SER A 12 -24.57 17.33 -2.36
CA SER A 12 -23.63 17.28 -3.47
C SER A 12 -22.21 17.30 -2.90
N ILE A 13 -21.67 16.11 -2.61
CA ILE A 13 -20.25 15.98 -2.26
C ILE A 13 -19.52 15.61 -3.56
N ALA A 14 -19.02 16.63 -4.27
CA ALA A 14 -18.09 16.43 -5.36
C ALA A 14 -16.68 16.26 -4.77
N PHE A 15 -16.24 15.00 -4.64
CA PHE A 15 -14.89 14.66 -4.20
C PHE A 15 -13.92 14.83 -5.38
N SER A 16 -13.47 16.07 -5.62
CA SER A 16 -12.39 16.36 -6.58
C SER A 16 -11.05 16.03 -5.93
N ALA A 17 -10.64 14.77 -5.97
CA ALA A 17 -9.30 14.34 -5.57
C ALA A 17 -8.37 14.36 -6.80
N THR A 18 -8.04 15.54 -7.32
CA THR A 18 -6.90 15.69 -8.25
C THR A 18 -5.62 15.75 -7.43
N MET A 19 -5.06 14.59 -7.09
CA MET A 19 -3.68 14.51 -6.64
C MET A 19 -2.77 14.54 -7.87
N LEU A 20 -2.30 15.74 -8.20
CA LEU A 20 -1.20 15.97 -9.13
C LEU A 20 0.09 15.49 -8.45
N PHE A 21 0.44 14.23 -8.64
CA PHE A 21 1.76 13.75 -8.26
C PHE A 21 2.77 14.25 -9.29
N SER A 22 3.57 15.24 -8.89
CA SER A 22 4.75 15.70 -9.61
C SER A 22 5.66 14.51 -9.93
N MET A 23 5.71 14.14 -11.20
CA MET A 23 6.62 13.14 -11.75
C MET A 23 8.06 13.66 -11.65
N ASN A 24 8.76 13.32 -10.57
CA ASN A 24 10.22 13.21 -10.62
C ASN A 24 10.53 11.89 -11.33
N THR A 25 10.89 11.99 -12.61
CA THR A 25 11.42 10.87 -13.39
C THR A 25 12.85 10.56 -12.94
N ALA A 26 13.02 10.10 -11.70
CA ALA A 26 14.11 9.17 -11.43
C ALA A 26 13.69 7.86 -12.11
N SER A 27 14.57 7.29 -12.91
CA SER A 27 14.40 5.96 -13.52
C SER A 27 14.28 4.92 -12.40
N ALA A 28 13.09 4.83 -11.79
CA ALA A 28 12.76 3.86 -10.78
C ALA A 28 12.71 2.51 -11.49
N ALA A 29 13.56 1.58 -11.07
CA ALA A 29 13.33 0.18 -11.38
C ALA A 29 11.86 -0.14 -11.05
N PRO A 30 11.16 -0.90 -11.91
CA PRO A 30 9.74 -1.15 -11.73
C PRO A 30 9.54 -1.82 -10.37
N LEU A 31 8.83 -1.14 -9.48
CA LEU A 31 8.47 -1.69 -8.18
C LEU A 31 7.53 -2.87 -8.42
N GLU A 32 7.91 -4.03 -7.93
CA GLU A 32 7.09 -5.24 -8.02
C GLU A 32 6.63 -5.69 -6.65
N TRP A 33 5.49 -6.40 -6.61
CA TRP A 33 4.98 -6.94 -5.35
C TRP A 33 5.96 -8.00 -4.83
N VAL A 34 6.26 -7.99 -3.53
CA VAL A 34 7.21 -8.92 -2.92
C VAL A 34 6.93 -10.40 -3.22
N ARG A 35 5.66 -10.77 -3.47
CA ARG A 35 5.32 -12.15 -3.86
C ARG A 35 5.68 -12.47 -5.30
N ASP A 36 5.59 -11.49 -6.19
CA ASP A 36 6.00 -11.64 -7.59
C ASP A 36 7.53 -11.60 -7.71
N ALA A 37 8.20 -10.79 -6.89
CA ALA A 37 9.66 -10.71 -6.82
C ALA A 37 10.30 -11.99 -6.31
N TYR A 38 9.65 -12.66 -5.35
CA TYR A 38 10.09 -13.94 -4.79
C TYR A 38 8.96 -14.94 -4.95
N PRO A 39 8.69 -15.40 -6.18
CA PRO A 39 7.74 -16.47 -6.39
C PRO A 39 8.32 -17.73 -5.71
N ASP A 40 7.46 -18.69 -5.35
CA ASP A 40 7.87 -19.97 -4.75
C ASP A 40 8.30 -19.93 -3.27
N GLN A 41 7.98 -18.86 -2.54
CA GLN A 41 8.21 -18.81 -1.09
C GLN A 41 6.98 -19.28 -0.33
N TRP A 42 7.22 -19.83 0.86
CA TRP A 42 6.21 -20.51 1.66
C TRP A 42 5.20 -19.54 2.27
N ASP A 43 5.70 -18.43 2.83
CA ASP A 43 4.86 -17.39 3.44
C ASP A 43 5.50 -16.01 3.39
N TYR A 44 4.68 -14.98 3.56
CA TYR A 44 5.07 -13.57 3.51
C TYR A 44 4.40 -12.81 4.65
N VAL A 45 5.18 -12.42 5.64
CA VAL A 45 4.68 -11.73 6.84
C VAL A 45 5.20 -10.30 6.85
N LEU A 46 4.28 -9.33 6.83
CA LEU A 46 4.62 -7.92 6.98
C LEU A 46 4.95 -7.60 8.43
N ILE A 47 6.15 -7.10 8.67
CA ILE A 47 6.64 -6.67 9.98
C ILE A 47 7.10 -5.21 9.93
N LYS A 48 7.19 -4.57 11.10
CA LYS A 48 7.75 -3.23 11.23
C LYS A 48 8.92 -3.28 12.20
N GLN A 49 10.10 -2.88 11.76
CA GLN A 49 11.29 -2.76 12.61
C GLN A 49 11.79 -1.32 12.57
N ASN A 50 11.92 -0.70 13.75
CA ASN A 50 12.41 0.68 13.89
C ASN A 50 11.67 1.70 12.99
N GLY A 51 10.35 1.53 12.84
CA GLY A 51 9.52 2.39 12.00
C GLY A 51 9.57 2.09 10.50
N VAL A 52 10.46 1.21 10.04
CA VAL A 52 10.57 0.76 8.65
C VAL A 52 9.79 -0.54 8.45
N SER A 53 9.02 -0.63 7.38
CA SER A 53 8.29 -1.84 7.02
C SER A 53 9.19 -2.82 6.28
N TYR A 54 9.14 -4.09 6.69
CA TYR A 54 9.81 -5.21 6.03
C TYR A 54 8.81 -6.32 5.78
N THR A 55 9.07 -7.17 4.80
CA THR A 55 8.40 -8.46 4.64
C THR A 55 9.38 -9.56 5.01
N GLN A 56 9.01 -10.40 5.97
CA GLN A 56 9.64 -11.70 6.19
C GLN A 56 9.18 -12.63 5.08
N VAL A 57 10.12 -13.10 4.30
CA VAL A 57 9.89 -14.07 3.23
C VAL A 57 10.37 -15.42 3.74
N TRP A 58 9.42 -16.32 4.00
CA TRP A 58 9.67 -17.63 4.60
C TRP A 58 9.96 -18.68 3.53
N THR A 59 11.05 -19.42 3.70
CA THR A 59 11.43 -20.53 2.83
C THR A 59 10.82 -21.84 3.35
N SER A 60 10.79 -22.86 2.50
CA SER A 60 10.34 -24.21 2.87
C SER A 60 11.19 -24.87 3.97
N SER A 61 12.39 -24.35 4.24
CA SER A 61 13.30 -24.84 5.28
C SER A 61 13.04 -24.20 6.66
N ASN A 62 11.87 -23.58 6.86
CA ASN A 62 11.49 -22.89 8.10
C ASN A 62 12.48 -21.77 8.52
N SER A 63 13.14 -21.18 7.52
CA SER A 63 13.99 -20.00 7.67
C SER A 63 13.35 -18.83 6.93
N TYR A 64 13.70 -17.60 7.30
CA TYR A 64 13.22 -16.41 6.60
C TYR A 64 14.35 -15.43 6.33
N PHE A 65 14.16 -14.59 5.32
CA PHE A 65 14.96 -13.39 5.10
C PHE A 65 14.06 -12.15 5.09
N LEU A 66 14.66 -11.00 5.41
CA LEU A 66 13.95 -9.72 5.48
C LEU A 66 14.13 -8.96 4.19
N VAL A 67 13.01 -8.57 3.58
CA VAL A 67 13.00 -7.68 2.42
C VAL A 67 12.43 -6.34 2.86
N LYS A 68 13.19 -5.26 2.68
CA LYS A 68 12.73 -3.91 3.01
C LYS A 68 11.62 -3.51 2.05
N CYS A 69 10.48 -3.06 2.58
CA CYS A 69 9.43 -2.50 1.75
C CYS A 69 9.78 -1.08 1.34
N GLU A 70 9.83 -0.83 0.04
CA GLU A 70 10.01 0.53 -0.48
C GLU A 70 8.68 1.28 -0.47
N VAL A 71 7.63 0.60 -0.90
CA VAL A 71 6.27 1.14 -0.90
C VAL A 71 5.34 0.14 -0.25
N LEU A 72 4.56 0.61 0.72
CA LEU A 72 3.45 -0.14 1.31
C LEU A 72 2.14 0.43 0.76
N SER A 73 1.44 -0.32 -0.09
CA SER A 73 0.16 0.11 -0.67
C SER A 73 -0.87 -1.01 -0.61
N ASN A 74 -2.06 -0.70 -0.10
CA ASN A 74 -3.15 -1.68 0.08
C ASN A 74 -2.73 -2.96 0.85
N GLY A 75 -1.87 -2.82 1.85
CA GLY A 75 -1.34 -3.96 2.61
C GLY A 75 -0.36 -4.83 1.83
N LYS A 76 0.10 -4.39 0.65
CA LYS A 76 1.13 -5.05 -0.15
C LYS A 76 2.45 -4.30 -0.03
N CYS A 77 3.51 -5.07 0.13
CA CYS A 77 4.88 -4.58 0.10
C CYS A 77 5.41 -4.63 -1.34
N PHE A 78 5.80 -3.48 -1.88
CA PHE A 78 6.46 -3.38 -3.17
C PHE A 78 7.95 -3.11 -2.96
N VAL A 79 8.76 -3.77 -3.79
CA VAL A 79 10.21 -3.85 -3.65
C VAL A 79 10.85 -3.59 -5.02
N SER A 80 12.05 -3.03 -5.03
CA SER A 80 12.90 -3.03 -6.21
C SER A 80 13.84 -4.23 -6.14
N LYS A 81 13.71 -5.17 -7.07
CA LYS A 81 14.61 -6.32 -7.19
C LYS A 81 15.51 -6.19 -8.41
#